data_AF-A0AAE3Y8A7-F1
#
_entry.id   AF-A0AAE3Y8A7-F1
#
_cell.length_a   1.000
_cell.length_b   1.000
_cell.length_c   1.000
_cell.angle_alpha   90.00
_cell.angle_beta   90.00
_cell.angle_gamma   90.00
#
_symmetry.space_group_name_H-M   'P 1'
#
loop_
_entity.id
_entity.type
_entity.pdbx_description
1 polymer ?
#
loop_
_entity_poly.entity_id
_entity_poly.type
_entity_poly.pdbx_seq_one_letter_code
_entity_poly.pdbx_strand_id
1 'polypeptide(L)'
;MKNLILFSIFLLIFSCNSPQAGNTLTFTKQNYIGEWPFSVNELEVYCSGYKEIYSKAKNVKVYALNGSAKGASHNDPSISKIEEIWLDDPNWKGLKISYGDFIRQGLTLCGNK
;
A
#
# COMPACT_ATOMS: atom_id res chain seq x y z
N MET A 1 9.89 37.79 56.18
CA MET A 1 8.73 38.30 55.42
C MET A 1 9.09 38.36 53.95
N LYS A 2 8.14 38.00 53.09
CA LYS A 2 8.13 38.12 51.61
C LYS A 2 8.94 37.08 50.80
N ASN A 3 8.25 35.95 50.60
CA ASN A 3 8.04 35.26 49.33
C ASN A 3 8.25 36.15 48.08
N LEU A 4 8.88 35.61 47.04
CA LEU A 4 8.17 35.38 45.78
C LEU A 4 8.88 34.29 44.96
N ILE A 5 8.13 33.21 44.75
CA ILE A 5 8.49 31.99 44.05
C ILE A 5 8.63 32.31 42.56
N LEU A 6 9.80 32.06 41.96
CA LEU A 6 9.97 32.05 40.51
C LEU A 6 9.21 30.86 39.93
N PHE A 7 8.02 31.13 39.40
CA PHE A 7 7.20 30.17 38.68
C PHE A 7 7.86 29.87 37.33
N SER A 8 8.57 28.74 37.28
CA SER A 8 9.08 28.13 36.07
C SER A 8 7.90 27.63 35.23
N ILE A 9 7.46 28.42 34.26
CA ILE A 9 6.46 28.01 33.27
C ILE A 9 7.17 27.17 32.23
N PHE A 10 7.27 25.88 32.51
CA PHE A 10 7.67 24.86 31.55
C PHE A 10 6.48 24.64 30.60
N LEU A 11 6.45 25.40 29.52
CA LEU A 11 5.51 25.21 28.40
C LEU A 11 5.83 23.87 27.72
N LEU A 12 5.15 22.82 28.18
CA LEU A 12 5.05 21.53 27.48
C LEU A 12 4.23 21.75 26.20
N ILE A 13 4.92 22.13 25.14
CA ILE A 13 4.46 21.97 23.76
C ILE A 13 4.33 20.47 23.49
N PHE A 14 3.15 19.94 23.79
CA PHE A 14 2.70 18.63 23.34
C PHE A 14 2.48 18.71 21.83
N SER A 15 3.56 18.54 21.07
CA SER A 15 3.50 18.36 19.63
C SER A 15 2.72 17.09 19.34
N CYS A 16 1.46 17.24 18.96
CA CYS A 16 0.66 16.15 18.44
C CYS A 16 1.26 15.77 17.08
N ASN A 17 2.07 14.71 17.03
CA ASN A 17 2.53 14.15 15.76
C ASN A 17 1.31 13.51 15.08
N SER A 18 0.74 14.20 14.09
CA SER A 18 -0.23 13.61 13.17
C SER A 18 0.39 12.36 12.55
N PRO A 19 -0.24 11.17 12.59
CA PRO A 19 0.26 10.02 11.85
C PRO A 19 0.28 10.41 10.38
N GLN A 20 1.49 10.50 9.81
CA GLN A 20 1.68 10.73 8.40
C GLN A 20 1.00 9.58 7.67
N ALA A 21 -0.04 9.88 6.89
CA ALA A 21 -0.72 8.90 6.06
C ALA A 21 0.35 8.18 5.24
N GLY A 22 0.54 6.88 5.51
CA GLY A 22 1.52 6.09 4.78
C GLY A 22 1.22 6.15 3.29
N ASN A 23 2.24 6.29 2.45
CA ASN A 23 2.11 6.25 0.99
C ASN A 23 1.82 4.82 0.48
N THR A 24 1.40 3.92 1.37
CA THR A 24 1.22 2.49 1.16
C THR A 24 -0.05 2.01 1.87
N LEU A 25 -0.69 1.00 1.31
CA LEU A 25 -1.83 0.27 1.88
C LEU A 25 -1.44 -1.20 2.04
N THR A 26 -1.50 -1.72 3.26
CA THR A 26 -1.23 -3.13 3.52
C THR A 26 -2.51 -3.93 3.47
N PHE A 27 -2.51 -4.98 2.67
CA PHE A 27 -3.59 -5.96 2.57
C PHE A 27 -3.09 -7.32 3.05
N THR A 28 -3.88 -7.99 3.88
CA THR A 28 -3.58 -9.36 4.34
C THR A 28 -4.72 -10.28 3.99
N LYS A 29 -4.41 -11.53 3.63
CA LYS A 29 -5.40 -12.57 3.34
C LYS A 29 -6.39 -12.77 4.49
N GLN A 30 -5.93 -12.63 5.73
CA GLN A 30 -6.76 -12.82 6.91
C GLN A 30 -7.84 -11.75 7.08
N ASN A 31 -7.52 -10.49 6.74
CA ASN A 31 -8.41 -9.36 6.98
C ASN A 31 -9.13 -8.88 5.72
N TYR A 32 -8.84 -9.50 4.58
CA TYR A 32 -9.43 -9.13 3.30
C TYR A 32 -10.90 -9.56 3.21
N ILE A 33 -11.76 -8.62 2.85
CA ILE A 33 -13.19 -8.88 2.68
C ILE A 33 -13.41 -9.33 1.23
N GLY A 34 -13.73 -10.60 1.04
CA GLY A 34 -13.96 -11.21 -0.27
C GLY A 34 -12.97 -12.35 -0.54
N GLU A 35 -12.90 -12.77 -1.81
CA GLU A 35 -11.95 -13.81 -2.22
C GLU A 35 -10.56 -13.22 -2.42
N TRP A 36 -9.58 -13.74 -1.68
CA TRP A 36 -8.20 -13.28 -1.78
C TRP A 36 -7.55 -13.73 -3.11
N PRO A 37 -7.08 -12.80 -3.96
CA PRO A 37 -6.69 -13.13 -5.33
C PRO A 37 -5.24 -13.60 -5.51
N PHE A 38 -4.44 -13.64 -4.44
CA PHE A 38 -3.00 -13.86 -4.54
C PHE A 38 -2.52 -15.12 -3.80
N SER A 39 -1.46 -15.76 -4.29
CA SER A 39 -0.83 -16.91 -3.63
C SER A 39 -0.04 -16.53 -2.37
N VAL A 40 0.35 -15.26 -2.24
CA VAL A 40 1.02 -14.70 -1.06
C VAL A 40 0.00 -14.25 -0.02
N ASN A 41 0.36 -14.22 1.26
CA ASN A 41 -0.57 -13.87 2.33
C ASN A 41 -0.72 -12.36 2.58
N GLU A 42 0.17 -11.54 2.01
CA GLU A 42 0.24 -10.11 2.28
C GLU A 42 0.86 -9.35 1.10
N LEU A 43 0.34 -8.16 0.85
CA LEU A 43 0.89 -7.19 -0.11
C LEU A 43 0.81 -5.78 0.45
N GLU A 44 1.87 -5.00 0.25
CA GLU A 44 1.87 -3.55 0.40
C GLU A 44 1.63 -2.93 -0.98
N VAL A 45 0.47 -2.30 -1.17
CA VAL A 45 0.12 -1.56 -2.39
C VAL A 45 0.56 -0.12 -2.26
N TYR A 46 1.17 0.44 -3.30
CA TYR A 46 1.61 1.82 -3.32
C TYR A 46 1.49 2.43 -4.70
N CYS A 47 1.35 3.76 -4.72
CA CYS A 47 1.43 4.52 -5.96
C CYS A 47 2.87 5.04 -6.15
N SER A 48 3.45 4.83 -7.32
CA SER A 48 4.65 5.54 -7.78
C SER A 48 4.30 6.31 -9.05
N GLY A 49 4.99 7.42 -9.34
CA GLY A 49 4.63 8.28 -10.48
C GLY A 49 3.23 8.92 -10.35
N TYR A 50 2.56 9.09 -11.49
CA TYR A 50 1.24 9.73 -11.62
C TYR A 50 0.10 8.77 -11.29
N LYS A 51 0.10 7.56 -11.84
CA LYS A 51 -0.98 6.56 -11.68
C LYS A 51 -0.48 5.11 -11.71
N GLU A 52 0.83 4.90 -11.55
CA GLU A 52 1.44 3.58 -11.58
C GLU A 52 1.24 2.90 -10.22
N ILE A 53 0.41 1.86 -10.19
CA ILE A 53 0.13 1.09 -8.98
C ILE A 53 1.00 -0.15 -8.95
N TYR A 54 1.77 -0.26 -7.89
CA TYR A 54 2.64 -1.40 -7.61
C TYR A 54 2.22 -2.07 -6.31
N SER A 55 2.66 -3.32 -6.14
CA SER A 55 2.61 -4.00 -4.85
C SER A 55 3.94 -4.62 -4.52
N LYS A 56 4.29 -4.63 -3.23
CA LYS A 56 5.46 -5.32 -2.70
C LYS A 56 5.01 -6.48 -1.80
N ALA A 57 5.49 -7.68 -2.10
CA ALA A 57 5.32 -8.83 -1.22
C ALA A 57 6.40 -8.85 -0.13
N LYS A 58 6.16 -9.64 0.93
CA LYS A 58 7.08 -9.75 2.08
C LYS A 58 8.51 -10.19 1.70
N ASN A 59 8.67 -10.95 0.61
CA ASN A 59 9.96 -11.34 0.05
C ASN A 59 10.65 -10.20 -0.74
N VAL A 60 10.19 -8.96 -0.59
CA VAL A 60 10.71 -7.74 -1.25
C VAL A 60 10.42 -7.71 -2.76
N LYS A 61 9.80 -8.75 -3.32
CA LYS A 61 9.45 -8.79 -4.75
C LYS A 61 8.34 -7.80 -5.06
N VAL A 62 8.54 -7.01 -6.10
CA VAL A 62 7.62 -5.96 -6.54
C VAL A 62 6.88 -6.39 -7.79
N TYR A 63 5.58 -6.08 -7.87
CA TYR A 63 4.71 -6.42 -8.98
C TYR A 63 3.97 -5.18 -9.49
N ALA A 64 3.88 -5.04 -10.81
CA ALA A 64 3.05 -4.01 -11.44
C ALA A 64 1.58 -4.45 -11.47
N LEU A 65 0.68 -3.68 -10.84
CA LEU A 65 -0.74 -4.05 -10.71
C LEU A 65 -1.61 -3.55 -11.87
N ASN A 66 -1.30 -2.38 -12.44
CA ASN A 66 -2.10 -1.78 -13.51
C ASN A 66 -1.32 -1.53 -14.80
N GLY A 67 -2.03 -1.15 -15.86
CA GLY A 67 -1.43 -0.91 -17.19
C GLY A 67 -0.36 0.19 -17.17
N SER A 68 -0.57 1.26 -16.40
CA SER A 68 0.42 2.34 -16.25
C SER A 68 1.71 1.82 -15.63
N ALA A 69 1.63 1.06 -14.53
CA ALA A 69 2.81 0.45 -13.92
C ALA A 69 3.51 -0.52 -14.88
N LYS A 70 2.75 -1.40 -15.55
CA LYS A 70 3.30 -2.35 -16.54
C LYS A 70 4.04 -1.62 -17.68
N GLY A 71 3.47 -0.51 -18.17
CA GLY A 71 4.09 0.31 -19.20
C GLY A 71 5.33 1.04 -18.71
N ALA A 72 5.29 1.63 -17.52
CA ALA A 72 6.44 2.33 -16.94
C ALA A 72 7.61 1.39 -16.64
N SER A 73 7.32 0.16 -16.19
CA SER A 73 8.34 -0.82 -15.78
C SER A 73 8.70 -1.85 -16.85
N HIS A 74 8.31 -1.66 -18.12
CA HIS A 74 8.43 -2.70 -19.16
C HIS A 74 9.87 -3.21 -19.39
N ASN A 75 10.87 -2.37 -19.14
CA ASN A 75 12.30 -2.71 -19.26
C ASN A 75 13.00 -2.88 -17.90
N ASP A 76 12.25 -2.86 -16.80
CA ASP A 76 12.83 -2.99 -15.45
C ASP A 76 12.75 -4.45 -14.97
N PRO A 77 13.88 -5.19 -14.92
CA PRO A 77 13.88 -6.58 -14.49
C PRO A 77 13.61 -6.76 -13.00
N SER A 78 13.67 -5.69 -12.20
CA SER A 78 13.35 -5.75 -10.76
C SER A 78 11.84 -5.79 -10.50
N ILE A 79 11.03 -5.45 -11.50
CA ILE A 79 9.56 -5.46 -11.41
C ILE A 79 9.00 -6.72 -12.08
N SER A 80 8.34 -7.53 -11.27
CA SER A 80 7.80 -8.82 -11.68
C SER A 80 6.38 -8.69 -12.22
N LYS A 81 5.95 -9.75 -12.92
CA LYS A 81 4.60 -9.86 -13.47
C LYS A 81 3.66 -10.36 -12.38
N ILE A 82 2.51 -9.70 -12.20
CA ILE A 82 1.53 -10.08 -11.18
C ILE A 82 0.99 -11.51 -11.42
N GLU A 83 0.99 -11.95 -12.67
CA GLU A 83 0.58 -13.29 -13.12
C GLU A 83 1.33 -14.43 -12.40
N GLU A 84 2.51 -14.17 -11.85
CA GLU A 84 3.29 -15.15 -11.06
C GLU A 84 2.64 -15.51 -9.72
N ILE A 85 1.80 -14.62 -9.17
CA ILE A 85 1.11 -14.80 -7.89
C ILE A 85 -0.41 -14.73 -8.01
N TRP A 86 -0.95 -14.50 -9.20
CA TRP A 86 -2.37 -14.31 -9.44
C TRP A 86 -3.12 -15.65 -9.57
N LEU A 87 -4.01 -15.90 -8.60
CA LEU A 87 -4.77 -17.14 -8.50
C LEU A 87 -5.87 -17.24 -9.56
N ASP A 88 -6.08 -18.46 -10.06
CA ASP A 88 -7.25 -18.81 -10.86
C ASP A 88 -8.52 -18.74 -10.02
N ASP A 89 -9.62 -18.35 -10.64
CA ASP A 89 -10.94 -18.36 -10.02
C ASP A 89 -11.44 -19.81 -9.89
N PRO A 90 -11.70 -20.31 -8.67
CA PRO A 90 -12.12 -21.69 -8.47
C PRO A 90 -13.54 -21.96 -8.99
N ASN A 91 -14.34 -20.93 -9.17
CA ASN A 91 -15.72 -21.03 -9.62
C ASN A 91 -15.83 -20.97 -11.16
N TRP A 92 -14.84 -20.39 -11.84
CA TRP A 92 -14.89 -20.11 -13.28
C TRP A 92 -13.58 -20.49 -14.00
N LYS A 93 -13.59 -21.64 -14.68
CA LYS A 93 -12.42 -22.13 -15.42
C LYS A 93 -11.90 -21.12 -16.43
N GLY A 94 -10.61 -20.81 -16.35
CA GLY A 94 -9.92 -19.90 -17.26
C GLY A 94 -9.99 -18.43 -16.84
N LEU A 95 -10.73 -18.10 -15.78
CA LEU A 95 -10.71 -16.77 -15.17
C LEU A 95 -9.74 -16.71 -13.99
N LYS A 96 -9.42 -15.48 -13.60
CA LYS A 96 -8.60 -15.16 -12.43
C LYS A 96 -9.45 -14.40 -11.41
N ILE A 97 -9.18 -14.57 -10.12
CA ILE A 97 -9.88 -13.84 -9.07
C ILE A 97 -9.57 -12.34 -9.20
N SER A 98 -10.58 -11.49 -9.28
CA SER A 98 -10.35 -10.05 -9.48
C SER A 98 -9.54 -9.43 -8.33
N TYR A 99 -8.56 -8.60 -8.65
CA TYR A 99 -7.84 -7.73 -7.70
C TYR A 99 -8.06 -6.24 -7.99
N GLY A 100 -9.14 -5.90 -8.71
CA GLY A 100 -9.40 -4.53 -9.16
C GLY A 100 -9.56 -3.52 -8.02
N ASP A 101 -9.98 -3.96 -6.84
CA ASP A 101 -10.08 -3.14 -5.64
C ASP A 101 -8.71 -2.72 -5.08
N PHE A 102 -7.67 -3.55 -5.20
CA PHE A 102 -6.29 -3.18 -4.86
C PHE A 102 -5.82 -2.01 -5.75
N ILE A 103 -6.13 -2.05 -7.04
CA ILE A 103 -5.83 -0.95 -7.97
C ILE A 103 -6.63 0.30 -7.60
N ARG A 104 -7.94 0.15 -7.40
CA ARG A 104 -8.85 1.27 -7.07
C ARG A 104 -8.42 1.96 -5.78
N GLN A 105 -8.08 1.20 -4.74
CA GLN A 105 -7.59 1.73 -3.47
C GLN A 105 -6.18 2.31 -3.61
N GLY A 106 -5.29 1.64 -4.34
CA GLY A 106 -3.95 2.18 -4.64
C GLY A 106 -4.00 3.53 -5.36
N LEU A 107 -4.95 3.73 -6.28
CA LEU A 107 -5.13 5.00 -7.00
C LEU A 107 -5.52 6.16 -6.08
N THR A 108 -6.15 5.91 -4.92
CA THR A 108 -6.43 6.98 -3.96
C THR A 108 -5.16 7.52 -3.32
N LEU A 109 -4.06 6.76 -3.33
CA LEU A 109 -2.75 7.21 -2.85
C LEU A 109 -2.05 8.16 -3.85
N CYS A 110 -2.41 8.10 -5.13
CA CYS A 110 -1.78 8.94 -6.15
C CYS A 110 -2.23 10.41 -6.10
N GLY A 111 -3.46 10.67 -5.64
CA GLY A 111 -4.03 12.02 -5.55
C GLY A 111 -3.53 12.84 -4.35
N ASN A 112 -2.78 12.22 -3.44
CA ASN A 112 -2.22 12.83 -2.23
C ASN A 112 -0.72 13.15 -2.35
N LYS A 113 -0.19 13.20 -3.58
CA LYS A 113 1.21 13.53 -3.86
C LYS A 113 1.37 14.97 -4.34
#